data_AF-A0A368EMC1-F1
#
_entry.id   AF-A0A368EMC1-F1
#
_cell.length_a   1.000
_cell.length_b   1.000
_cell.length_c   1.000
_cell.angle_alpha   90.00
_cell.angle_beta   90.00
_cell.angle_gamma   90.00
#
_symmetry.space_group_name_H-M   'P 1'
#
loop_
_entity.id
_entity.type
_entity.pdbx_description
1 polymer ?
#
loop_
_entity_poly.entity_id
_entity_poly.type
_entity_poly.pdbx_seq_one_letter_code
_entity_poly.pdbx_strand_id
1 'polypeptide(L)'
;MSEVMPIDLPIDKETEKELERGMRRDQNGGSGRAGRVRRVLSKPWATVASIIIALAWTIPTFGLLISSFRPEQQIKTTGWWTFFADPQVTLENYIQVLQAGNTQLTMAEAFINSIAITIPATIVPLTIAAFAAYAFSWIDFKGRDWLFIFVFALQIVPIQMALIPLLSSFSRGLNIFGVQITGPLGVSGGYAQVWIAHSMFALPLAIYLLHNFMSQIPADIIEAARVDGASRGQIFFRIVLPLTMPALASFA
;
A
#
# COMPACT_ATOMS: atom_id res chain seq x y z
N MET A 1 4.43 4.08 -39.95
CA MET A 1 3.35 3.10 -40.19
C MET A 1 2.71 3.49 -41.50
N SER A 2 2.73 2.60 -42.51
CA SER A 2 2.13 2.89 -43.81
C SER A 2 0.62 3.03 -43.64
N GLU A 3 0.06 4.17 -44.00
CA GLU A 3 -1.39 4.30 -44.21
C GLU A 3 -1.77 3.38 -45.36
N VAL A 4 -2.31 2.21 -45.01
CA VAL A 4 -3.04 1.37 -45.95
C VAL A 4 -4.30 2.18 -46.26
N MET A 5 -4.38 2.77 -47.45
CA MET A 5 -5.62 3.38 -47.91
C MET A 5 -6.74 2.33 -47.85
N PRO A 6 -7.90 2.65 -47.28
CA PRO A 6 -9.03 1.74 -47.30
C PRO A 6 -9.36 1.43 -48.77
N ILE A 7 -9.43 0.15 -49.08
CA ILE A 7 -9.91 -0.35 -50.35
C ILE A 7 -11.40 0.01 -50.42
N ASP A 8 -11.77 0.87 -51.39
CA ASP A 8 -13.18 1.20 -51.68
C ASP A 8 -13.84 -0.02 -52.32
N LEU A 9 -14.29 -0.94 -51.48
CA LEU A 9 -15.19 -2.01 -51.91
C LEU A 9 -16.57 -1.40 -52.18
N PRO A 10 -17.26 -1.79 -53.27
CA PRO A 10 -18.66 -1.47 -53.42
C PRO A 10 -19.46 -2.24 -52.37
N ILE A 11 -19.67 -1.61 -51.21
CA ILE A 11 -20.54 -2.08 -50.13
C ILE A 11 -21.96 -1.57 -50.36
N ASP A 12 -22.93 -2.37 -49.96
CA ASP A 12 -24.33 -1.96 -49.97
C ASP A 12 -24.58 -0.90 -48.87
N LYS A 13 -25.64 -0.11 -49.05
CA LYS A 13 -25.97 1.02 -48.17
C LYS A 13 -26.30 0.59 -46.73
N GLU A 14 -26.62 -0.68 -46.49
CA GLU A 14 -26.92 -1.19 -45.15
C GLU A 14 -25.61 -1.47 -44.41
N THR A 15 -24.68 -2.17 -45.06
CA THR A 15 -23.32 -2.42 -44.56
C THR A 15 -22.55 -1.12 -44.31
N GLU A 16 -22.67 -0.12 -45.19
CA GLU A 16 -22.06 1.20 -44.98
C GLU A 16 -22.57 1.87 -43.69
N LYS A 17 -23.88 1.82 -43.44
CA LYS A 17 -24.49 2.34 -42.20
C LYS A 17 -24.06 1.55 -40.97
N GLU A 18 -23.88 0.24 -41.08
CA GLU A 18 -23.39 -0.59 -39.98
C GLU A 18 -21.92 -0.28 -39.65
N LEU A 19 -21.08 -0.10 -40.66
CA LEU A 19 -19.68 0.30 -40.50
C LEU A 19 -19.58 1.70 -39.86
N GLU A 20 -20.35 2.68 -40.33
CA GLU A 20 -20.39 4.01 -39.72
C GLU A 20 -20.85 3.95 -38.25
N ARG A 21 -21.85 3.10 -37.94
CA ARG A 21 -22.31 2.87 -36.56
C ARG A 21 -21.23 2.20 -35.71
N GLY A 22 -20.51 1.23 -36.25
CA GLY A 22 -19.39 0.54 -35.60
C GLY A 22 -18.22 1.49 -35.32
N MET A 23 -17.82 2.29 -36.31
CA MET A 23 -16.78 3.31 -36.18
C MET A 23 -17.15 4.39 -35.16
N ARG A 24 -18.40 4.87 -35.14
CA ARG A 24 -18.89 5.80 -34.12
C ARG A 24 -18.93 5.18 -32.73
N ARG A 25 -19.17 3.87 -32.63
CA ARG A 25 -19.12 3.12 -31.37
C ARG A 25 -17.69 2.96 -30.86
N ASP A 26 -16.73 2.75 -31.76
CA ASP A 26 -15.32 2.60 -31.41
C ASP A 26 -14.67 3.93 -31.02
N GLN A 27 -14.96 5.00 -31.79
CA GLN A 27 -14.56 6.38 -31.46
C GLN A 27 -15.13 6.85 -30.10
N ASN A 28 -16.37 6.45 -29.76
CA ASN A 28 -16.95 6.74 -28.44
C ASN A 28 -16.53 5.72 -27.37
N GLY A 29 -16.21 4.49 -27.75
CA GLY A 29 -15.84 3.37 -26.88
C GLY A 29 -14.47 3.55 -26.23
N GLY A 30 -13.54 4.26 -26.89
CA GLY A 30 -12.25 4.66 -26.31
C GLY A 30 -12.36 5.70 -25.17
N SER A 31 -13.54 6.30 -24.96
CA SER A 31 -13.79 7.24 -23.85
C SER A 31 -14.43 6.55 -22.63
N GLY A 32 -13.89 5.39 -22.25
CA GLY A 32 -14.24 4.72 -20.99
C GLY A 32 -14.14 5.68 -19.80
N ARG A 33 -14.88 5.42 -18.71
CA ARG A 33 -15.02 6.24 -17.48
C ARG A 33 -13.82 7.15 -17.13
N ALA A 34 -12.59 6.69 -17.32
CA ALA A 34 -11.34 7.46 -17.24
C ALA A 34 -11.34 8.81 -18.01
N GLY A 35 -11.82 8.85 -19.26
CA GLY A 35 -11.88 10.07 -20.08
C GLY A 35 -12.90 11.09 -19.56
N ARG A 36 -14.00 10.60 -18.95
CA ARG A 36 -15.02 11.44 -18.31
C ARG A 36 -14.51 12.00 -16.98
N VAL A 37 -13.82 11.20 -16.18
CA VAL A 37 -13.15 11.64 -14.94
C VAL A 37 -12.06 12.68 -15.26
N ARG A 38 -11.23 12.45 -16.28
CA ARG A 38 -10.24 13.43 -16.77
C ARG A 38 -10.89 14.76 -17.13
N ARG A 39 -12.01 14.76 -17.86
CA ARG A 39 -12.75 15.99 -18.23
C ARG A 39 -13.42 16.71 -17.07
N VAL A 40 -13.78 16.00 -15.99
CA VAL A 40 -14.38 16.61 -14.79
C VAL A 40 -13.30 17.19 -13.89
N LEU A 41 -12.19 16.47 -13.71
CA LEU A 41 -11.02 16.92 -12.93
C LEU A 41 -10.20 18.01 -13.64
N SER A 42 -10.27 18.12 -14.97
CA SER A 42 -9.63 19.19 -15.73
C SER A 42 -10.43 20.50 -15.73
N LYS A 43 -11.55 20.58 -15.02
CA LYS A 43 -12.30 21.83 -14.91
C LYS A 43 -11.65 22.75 -13.86
N PRO A 44 -11.58 24.07 -14.09
CA PRO A 44 -10.95 25.01 -13.15
C PRO A 44 -11.50 24.92 -11.71
N TRP A 45 -12.80 24.64 -11.55
CA TRP A 45 -13.41 24.48 -10.23
C TRP A 45 -12.90 23.25 -9.47
N ALA A 46 -12.57 22.16 -10.18
CA ALA A 46 -12.04 20.95 -9.56
C ALA A 46 -10.62 21.21 -9.03
N THR A 47 -9.80 21.94 -9.77
CA THR A 47 -8.48 22.40 -9.30
C THR A 47 -8.60 23.29 -8.07
N VAL A 48 -9.51 24.28 -8.10
CA VAL A 48 -9.75 25.16 -6.94
C VAL A 48 -10.22 24.36 -5.72
N ALA A 49 -11.16 23.43 -5.90
CA ALA A 49 -11.62 22.56 -4.83
C ALA A 49 -10.47 21.70 -4.25
N SER A 50 -9.62 21.12 -5.11
CA SER A 50 -8.44 20.36 -4.66
C SER A 50 -7.46 21.22 -3.86
N ILE A 51 -7.22 22.46 -4.26
CA ILE A 51 -6.36 23.40 -3.51
C ILE A 51 -6.98 23.71 -2.14
N ILE A 52 -8.28 23.98 -2.08
CA ILE A 52 -8.97 24.25 -0.80
C ILE A 52 -8.86 23.05 0.13
N ILE A 53 -9.10 21.83 -0.38
CA ILE A 53 -8.97 20.60 0.40
C ILE A 53 -7.54 20.41 0.90
N ALA A 54 -6.53 20.62 0.03
CA ALA A 54 -5.14 20.52 0.40
C ALA A 54 -4.75 21.51 1.51
N LEU A 55 -5.18 22.77 1.39
CA LEU A 55 -4.98 23.78 2.42
C LEU A 55 -5.66 23.39 3.73
N ALA A 56 -6.93 22.97 3.68
CA ALA A 56 -7.67 22.54 4.86
C ALA A 56 -6.99 21.35 5.57
N TRP A 57 -6.47 20.39 4.81
CA TRP A 57 -5.71 19.24 5.35
C TRP A 57 -4.34 19.62 5.91
N THR A 58 -3.75 20.72 5.46
CA THR A 58 -2.45 21.21 5.96
C THR A 58 -2.59 21.96 7.28
N ILE A 59 -3.79 22.49 7.60
CA ILE A 59 -4.04 23.30 8.80
C ILE A 59 -3.60 22.59 10.10
N PRO A 60 -3.95 21.31 10.37
CA PRO A 60 -3.51 20.64 11.60
C PRO A 60 -2.00 20.49 11.69
N THR A 61 -1.34 20.12 10.59
CA THR A 61 0.13 19.98 10.53
C THR A 61 0.83 21.33 10.74
N PHE A 62 0.29 22.40 10.15
CA PHE A 62 0.77 23.75 10.38
C PHE A 62 0.57 24.19 11.83
N GLY A 63 -0.58 23.84 12.44
CA GLY A 63 -0.83 24.07 13.86
C GLY A 63 0.15 23.32 14.77
N LEU A 64 0.52 22.09 14.43
CA LEU A 64 1.57 21.33 15.13
C LEU A 64 2.94 22.00 14.99
N LEU A 65 3.27 22.51 13.80
CA LEU A 65 4.51 23.25 13.56
C LEU A 65 4.58 24.54 14.40
N ILE A 66 3.48 25.31 14.47
CA ILE A 66 3.45 26.49 15.35
C ILE A 66 3.59 26.05 16.81
N SER A 67 2.87 25.00 17.21
CA SER A 67 2.88 24.51 18.59
C SER A 67 4.27 24.03 19.03
N SER A 68 5.11 23.50 18.14
CA SER A 68 6.46 23.07 18.51
C SER A 68 7.36 24.22 18.95
N PHE A 69 7.06 25.46 18.54
CA PHE A 69 7.74 26.68 18.97
C PHE A 69 7.05 27.41 20.13
N ARG A 70 5.94 26.90 20.66
CA ARG A 70 5.19 27.55 21.75
C ARG A 70 5.56 26.98 23.12
N PRO A 71 5.51 27.79 24.19
CA PRO A 71 5.67 27.28 25.55
C PRO A 71 4.63 26.19 25.87
N GLU A 72 5.05 25.13 26.58
CA GLU A 72 4.21 23.97 26.93
C GLU A 72 2.88 24.37 27.58
N GLN A 73 2.92 25.36 28.47
CA GLN A 73 1.74 25.88 29.15
C GLN A 73 0.69 26.40 28.16
N GLN A 74 1.11 27.09 27.10
CA GLN A 74 0.19 27.61 26.10
C GLN A 74 -0.40 26.51 25.22
N ILE A 75 0.37 25.47 24.90
CA ILE A 75 -0.09 24.31 24.13
C ILE A 75 -1.23 23.58 24.88
N LYS A 76 -1.13 23.48 26.21
CA LYS A 76 -2.14 22.79 27.04
C LYS A 76 -3.39 23.62 27.34
N THR A 77 -3.30 24.94 27.25
CA THR A 77 -4.38 25.85 27.71
C THR A 77 -5.08 26.60 26.58
N THR A 78 -4.47 26.71 25.38
CA THR A 78 -4.98 27.52 24.27
C THR A 78 -4.79 26.85 22.92
N GLY A 79 -5.54 27.28 21.90
CA GLY A 79 -5.34 26.82 20.52
C GLY A 79 -4.09 27.40 19.87
N TRP A 80 -3.50 26.71 18.89
CA TRP A 80 -2.29 27.15 18.17
C TRP A 80 -2.46 28.51 17.46
N TRP A 81 -3.68 28.85 17.05
CA TRP A 81 -4.01 30.11 16.38
C TRP A 81 -3.83 31.35 17.26
N THR A 82 -3.79 31.22 18.59
CA THR A 82 -3.55 32.38 19.48
C THR A 82 -2.13 32.91 19.37
N PHE A 83 -1.22 32.13 18.76
CA PHE A 83 0.13 32.57 18.41
C PHE A 83 0.15 33.86 17.57
N PHE A 84 -0.84 34.07 16.70
CA PHE A 84 -0.90 35.28 15.87
C PHE A 84 -1.35 36.54 16.65
N ALA A 85 -1.93 36.36 17.84
CA ALA A 85 -2.32 37.46 18.72
C ALA A 85 -1.22 37.79 19.74
N ASP A 86 -0.57 36.77 20.30
CA ASP A 86 0.55 36.90 21.25
C ASP A 86 1.64 35.86 20.92
N PRO A 87 2.61 36.21 20.03
CA PRO A 87 3.64 35.28 19.58
C PRO A 87 4.72 35.11 20.63
N GLN A 88 4.64 34.01 21.39
CA GLN A 88 5.72 33.56 22.28
C GLN A 88 6.45 32.39 21.63
N VAL A 89 7.75 32.58 21.37
CA VAL A 89 8.62 31.61 20.70
C VAL A 89 9.64 31.04 21.68
N THR A 90 9.76 29.72 21.71
CA THR A 90 10.75 28.96 22.49
C THR A 90 11.38 27.85 21.66
N LEU A 91 12.57 27.44 22.09
CA LEU A 91 13.23 26.21 21.61
C LEU A 91 13.34 25.14 22.71
N GLU A 92 12.85 25.43 23.91
CA GLU A 92 12.90 24.51 25.06
C GLU A 92 12.30 23.14 24.74
N ASN A 93 11.22 23.05 23.96
CA ASN A 93 10.64 21.77 23.53
C ASN A 93 11.65 20.89 22.79
N TYR A 94 12.45 21.48 21.88
CA TYR A 94 13.47 20.76 21.12
C TYR A 94 14.66 20.38 22.00
N ILE A 95 15.11 21.32 22.84
CA ILE A 95 16.21 21.08 23.78
C ILE A 95 15.85 19.94 24.73
N GLN A 96 14.65 19.95 25.30
CA GLN A 96 14.16 18.90 26.19
C GLN A 96 14.13 17.54 25.49
N VAL A 97 13.58 17.44 24.28
CA VAL A 97 13.53 16.15 23.54
C VAL A 97 14.92 15.64 23.18
N LEU A 98 15.85 16.52 22.82
CA LEU A 98 17.22 16.15 22.48
C LEU A 98 18.09 15.82 23.72
N GLN A 99 17.79 16.43 24.87
CA GLN A 99 18.56 16.27 26.11
C GLN A 99 17.90 15.35 27.16
N ALA A 100 16.71 14.80 26.89
CA ALA A 100 15.94 13.94 27.82
C ALA A 100 16.61 12.61 28.22
N GLY A 101 17.86 12.37 27.84
CA GLY A 101 18.61 11.12 28.04
C GLY A 101 18.90 10.71 29.50
N ASN A 102 18.44 11.46 30.50
CA ASN A 102 18.62 11.12 31.91
C ASN A 102 17.46 10.32 32.53
N THR A 103 16.31 10.17 31.85
CA THR A 103 15.13 9.44 32.40
C THR A 103 14.29 8.69 31.36
N GLN A 104 14.50 8.95 30.07
CA GLN A 104 13.78 8.31 28.95
C GLN A 104 14.75 8.02 27.80
N LEU A 105 14.30 7.22 26.81
CA LEU A 105 15.01 7.03 25.53
C LEU A 105 15.35 8.40 24.92
N THR A 106 16.59 8.59 24.51
CA THR A 106 16.97 9.78 23.75
C THR A 106 16.23 9.79 22.42
N MET A 107 16.01 10.98 21.85
CA MET A 107 15.39 11.10 20.53
C MET A 107 16.16 10.34 19.44
N ALA A 108 17.50 10.30 19.55
CA ALA A 108 18.35 9.55 18.63
C ALA A 108 18.11 8.03 18.74
N GLU A 109 17.99 7.48 19.95
CA GLU A 109 17.67 6.07 20.15
C GLU A 109 16.26 5.73 19.66
N ALA A 110 15.26 6.57 19.94
CA ALA A 110 13.90 6.38 19.44
C ALA A 110 13.86 6.37 17.90
N PHE A 111 14.65 7.24 17.26
CA PHE A 111 14.79 7.27 15.80
C PHE A 111 15.44 5.99 15.25
N ILE A 112 16.54 5.53 15.86
CA ILE A 112 17.21 4.27 15.48
C ILE A 112 16.27 3.08 15.67
N ASN A 113 15.54 3.01 16.79
CA ASN A 113 14.56 1.97 17.07
C ASN A 113 13.45 1.97 16.02
N SER A 114 12.99 3.15 15.59
CA SER A 114 11.99 3.27 14.54
C SER A 114 12.51 2.69 13.22
N ILE A 115 13.73 3.01 12.80
CA ILE A 115 14.36 2.44 11.59
C ILE A 115 14.52 0.92 11.72
N ALA A 116 15.02 0.45 12.87
CA ALA A 116 15.24 -0.97 13.14
C ALA A 116 13.93 -1.78 13.12
N ILE A 117 12.81 -1.14 13.45
CA ILE A 117 11.48 -1.75 13.39
C ILE A 117 10.91 -1.68 11.97
N THR A 118 10.89 -0.50 11.34
CA THR A 118 10.15 -0.26 10.09
C THR A 118 10.76 -0.93 8.88
N ILE A 119 12.10 -0.98 8.76
CA ILE A 119 12.76 -1.59 7.60
C ILE A 119 12.41 -3.09 7.51
N PRO A 120 12.64 -3.93 8.54
CA PRO A 120 12.25 -5.34 8.46
C PRO A 120 10.74 -5.53 8.44
N ALA A 121 9.97 -4.72 9.17
CA ALA A 121 8.51 -4.78 9.17
C ALA A 121 7.89 -4.46 7.79
N THR A 122 8.63 -3.81 6.89
CA THR A 122 8.21 -3.58 5.50
C THR A 122 8.72 -4.68 4.59
N ILE A 123 10.02 -4.99 4.64
CA ILE A 123 10.67 -5.94 3.73
C ILE A 123 10.16 -7.37 3.92
N VAL A 124 10.02 -7.84 5.16
CA VAL A 124 9.63 -9.23 5.47
C VAL A 124 8.25 -9.57 4.93
N PRO A 125 7.16 -8.85 5.29
CA PRO A 125 5.85 -9.17 4.74
C PRO A 125 5.79 -8.94 3.24
N LEU A 126 6.44 -7.92 2.70
CA LEU A 126 6.41 -7.64 1.26
C LEU A 126 7.03 -8.78 0.45
N THR A 127 8.15 -9.33 0.92
CA THR A 127 8.83 -10.45 0.28
C THR A 127 7.95 -11.70 0.30
N ILE A 128 7.39 -12.03 1.47
CA ILE A 128 6.49 -13.19 1.62
C ILE A 128 5.22 -12.99 0.76
N ALA A 129 4.66 -11.79 0.76
CA ALA A 129 3.48 -11.45 -0.01
C ALA A 129 3.74 -11.52 -1.52
N ALA A 130 4.91 -11.11 -2.00
CA ALA A 130 5.27 -11.21 -3.42
C ALA A 130 5.30 -12.66 -3.89
N PHE A 131 5.90 -13.57 -3.09
CA PHE A 131 5.88 -15.00 -3.41
C PHE A 131 4.46 -15.59 -3.38
N ALA A 132 3.68 -15.26 -2.34
CA ALA A 132 2.31 -15.75 -2.21
C ALA A 132 1.40 -15.21 -3.33
N ALA A 133 1.48 -13.93 -3.66
CA ALA A 133 0.75 -13.31 -4.75
C ALA A 133 1.10 -13.92 -6.12
N TYR A 134 2.38 -14.22 -6.36
CA TYR A 134 2.79 -14.93 -7.57
C TYR A 134 2.19 -16.34 -7.63
N ALA A 135 2.19 -17.06 -6.51
CA ALA A 135 1.55 -18.37 -6.45
C ALA A 135 0.04 -18.31 -6.71
N PHE A 136 -0.66 -17.34 -6.10
CA PHE A 136 -2.09 -17.15 -6.34
C PHE A 136 -2.42 -16.71 -7.78
N SER A 137 -1.52 -15.96 -8.43
CA SER A 137 -1.77 -15.44 -9.77
C SER A 137 -1.42 -16.42 -10.89
N TRP A 138 -0.34 -17.20 -10.74
CA TRP A 138 0.29 -17.90 -11.87
C TRP A 138 0.57 -19.40 -11.64
N ILE A 139 0.33 -19.92 -10.43
CA ILE A 139 0.51 -21.34 -10.12
C ILE A 139 -0.87 -21.98 -9.96
N ASP A 140 -1.16 -22.99 -10.77
CA ASP A 140 -2.37 -23.80 -10.62
C ASP A 140 -2.15 -24.87 -9.54
N PHE A 141 -2.90 -24.75 -8.44
CA PHE A 141 -2.97 -25.76 -7.39
C PHE A 141 -4.38 -25.85 -6.81
N LYS A 142 -4.72 -27.01 -6.26
CA LYS A 142 -6.07 -27.28 -5.74
C LYS A 142 -6.37 -26.37 -4.54
N GLY A 143 -7.48 -25.65 -4.60
CA GLY A 143 -7.94 -24.76 -3.51
C GLY A 143 -7.34 -23.36 -3.50
N ARG A 144 -6.60 -22.97 -4.55
CA ARG A 144 -5.99 -21.64 -4.72
C ARG A 144 -6.95 -20.49 -4.42
N ASP A 145 -8.10 -20.47 -5.08
CA ASP A 145 -9.04 -19.36 -4.99
C ASP A 145 -9.70 -19.29 -3.61
N TRP A 146 -9.99 -20.44 -3.00
CA TRP A 146 -10.49 -20.53 -1.63
C TRP A 146 -9.46 -20.02 -0.61
N LEU A 147 -8.19 -20.39 -0.77
CA LEU A 147 -7.12 -19.93 0.10
C LEU A 147 -6.90 -18.42 -0.06
N PHE A 148 -6.99 -17.89 -1.29
CA PHE A 148 -6.92 -16.46 -1.55
C PHE A 148 -8.08 -15.70 -0.88
N ILE A 149 -9.32 -16.19 -1.02
CA ILE A 149 -10.49 -15.61 -0.35
C ILE A 149 -10.32 -15.65 1.17
N PHE A 150 -9.81 -16.75 1.72
CA PHE A 150 -9.53 -16.87 3.15
C PHE A 150 -8.49 -15.85 3.62
N VAL A 151 -7.37 -15.70 2.89
CA VAL A 151 -6.34 -14.69 3.20
C VAL A 151 -6.95 -13.29 3.16
N PHE A 152 -7.77 -12.97 2.16
CA PHE A 152 -8.45 -11.68 2.09
C PHE A 152 -9.43 -11.46 3.26
N ALA A 153 -10.20 -12.49 3.63
CA ALA A 153 -11.14 -12.43 4.74
C ALA A 153 -10.46 -12.19 6.10
N LEU A 154 -9.18 -12.54 6.27
CA LEU A 154 -8.42 -12.21 7.49
C LEU A 154 -8.35 -10.70 7.76
N GLN A 155 -8.51 -9.84 6.75
CA GLN A 155 -8.56 -8.39 6.93
C GLN A 155 -9.78 -7.91 7.72
N ILE A 156 -10.84 -8.73 7.79
CA ILE A 156 -12.06 -8.39 8.54
C ILE A 156 -11.81 -8.42 10.04
N VAL A 157 -10.79 -9.17 10.50
CA VAL A 157 -10.46 -9.31 11.91
C VAL A 157 -9.93 -7.98 12.45
N PRO A 158 -10.60 -7.36 13.43
CA PRO A 158 -10.10 -6.13 14.04
C PRO A 158 -8.78 -6.40 14.77
N ILE A 159 -7.76 -5.57 14.51
CA ILE A 159 -6.43 -5.71 15.11
C ILE A 159 -6.53 -5.76 16.64
N GLN A 160 -7.40 -4.94 17.23
CA GLN A 160 -7.61 -4.86 18.68
C GLN A 160 -8.05 -6.20 19.29
N MET A 161 -8.88 -6.97 18.59
CA MET A 161 -9.33 -8.29 19.04
C MET A 161 -8.20 -9.33 18.95
N ALA A 162 -7.26 -9.16 18.01
CA ALA A 162 -6.14 -10.07 17.82
C ALA A 162 -4.96 -9.82 18.78
N LEU A 163 -4.89 -8.66 19.46
CA LEU A 163 -3.78 -8.31 20.35
C LEU A 163 -3.63 -9.25 21.55
N ILE A 164 -4.72 -9.58 22.24
CA ILE A 164 -4.66 -10.47 23.42
C ILE A 164 -4.19 -11.89 23.02
N PRO A 165 -4.77 -12.53 21.99
CA PRO A 165 -4.26 -13.81 21.48
C PRO A 165 -2.80 -13.75 21.05
N LEU A 166 -2.38 -12.68 20.36
CA LEU A 166 -1.01 -12.51 19.89
C LEU A 166 -0.02 -12.40 21.06
N LEU A 167 -0.34 -11.57 22.06
CA LEU A 167 0.47 -11.43 23.27
C LEU A 167 0.57 -12.76 24.02
N SER A 168 -0.55 -13.46 24.18
CA SER A 168 -0.56 -14.81 24.78
C SER A 168 0.31 -15.78 23.98
N SER A 169 0.28 -15.72 22.65
CA SER A 169 1.12 -16.56 21.79
C SER A 169 2.60 -16.25 21.94
N PHE A 170 3.00 -14.98 22.10
CA PHE A 170 4.40 -14.62 22.33
C PHE A 170 4.87 -15.05 23.72
N SER A 171 4.05 -14.82 24.75
CA SER A 171 4.44 -15.12 26.14
C SER A 171 4.38 -16.60 26.51
N ARG A 172 3.44 -17.37 25.95
CA ARG A 172 3.19 -18.78 26.34
C ARG A 172 3.44 -19.78 25.22
N GLY A 173 3.73 -19.31 24.01
CA GLY A 173 3.75 -20.14 22.81
C GLY A 173 2.35 -20.41 22.26
N LEU A 174 2.28 -20.89 21.03
CA LEU A 174 1.02 -21.25 20.38
C LEU A 174 0.66 -22.69 20.74
N ASN A 175 -0.44 -22.87 21.48
CA ASN A 175 -1.00 -24.18 21.79
C ASN A 175 -2.32 -24.35 21.05
N ILE A 176 -2.41 -25.38 20.20
CA ILE A 176 -3.61 -25.70 19.42
C ILE A 176 -4.08 -27.09 19.84
N PHE A 177 -5.31 -27.18 20.36
CA PHE A 177 -5.92 -28.43 20.84
C PHE A 177 -5.04 -29.25 21.81
N GLY A 178 -4.25 -28.57 22.66
CA GLY A 178 -3.35 -29.22 23.62
C GLY A 178 -1.97 -29.60 23.06
N VAL A 179 -1.70 -29.34 21.78
CA VAL A 179 -0.38 -29.54 21.16
C VAL A 179 0.35 -28.20 21.08
N GLN A 180 1.56 -28.14 21.62
CA GLN A 180 2.43 -26.97 21.50
C GLN A 180 3.02 -26.92 20.09
N ILE A 181 2.61 -25.93 19.30
CA ILE A 181 3.08 -25.71 17.93
C ILE A 181 4.35 -24.87 17.95
N THR A 182 4.39 -23.83 18.78
CA THR A 182 5.56 -22.97 18.97
C THR A 182 5.78 -22.74 20.46
N GLY A 183 7.06 -22.70 20.86
CA GLY A 183 7.43 -22.29 22.21
C GLY A 183 7.24 -20.79 22.43
N PRO A 184 7.33 -20.30 23.68
CA PRO A 184 7.36 -18.89 23.98
C PRO A 184 8.47 -18.20 23.18
N LEU A 185 8.10 -17.18 22.41
CA LEU A 185 9.04 -16.22 21.86
C LEU A 185 9.38 -15.28 23.02
N GLY A 186 10.31 -15.70 23.89
CA GLY A 186 10.64 -15.03 25.15
C GLY A 186 10.69 -13.50 25.02
N VAL A 187 10.36 -12.78 26.10
CA VAL A 187 10.26 -11.31 26.15
C VAL A 187 11.64 -10.63 26.10
N SER A 188 12.69 -11.33 25.66
CA SER A 188 14.06 -10.84 25.70
C SER A 188 14.31 -9.79 24.60
N GLY A 189 13.99 -8.53 24.92
CA GLY A 189 14.64 -7.30 24.47
C GLY A 189 14.77 -6.98 22.98
N GLY A 190 14.21 -7.77 22.08
CA GLY A 190 14.38 -7.62 20.63
C GLY A 190 13.12 -7.22 19.86
N TYR A 191 13.31 -6.75 18.64
CA TYR A 191 12.23 -6.33 17.74
C TYR A 191 11.49 -7.48 17.05
N ALA A 192 11.91 -8.73 17.26
CA ALA A 192 11.38 -9.89 16.56
C ALA A 192 9.86 -10.04 16.71
N GLN A 193 9.33 -9.84 17.93
CA GLN A 193 7.88 -9.85 18.18
C GLN A 193 7.15 -8.76 17.38
N VAL A 194 7.76 -7.58 17.26
CA VAL A 194 7.22 -6.45 16.50
C VAL A 194 7.25 -6.75 15.00
N TRP A 195 8.34 -7.30 14.48
CA TRP A 195 8.45 -7.71 13.07
C TRP A 195 7.44 -8.80 12.70
N ILE A 196 7.27 -9.81 13.56
CA ILE A 196 6.29 -10.87 13.37
C ILE A 196 4.88 -10.30 13.39
N ALA A 197 4.55 -9.46 14.38
CA ALA A 197 3.24 -8.81 14.47
C ALA A 197 2.91 -8.00 13.22
N HIS A 198 3.82 -7.12 12.79
CA HIS A 198 3.64 -6.34 11.56
C HIS A 198 3.49 -7.24 10.34
N SER A 199 4.26 -8.33 10.26
CA SER A 199 4.15 -9.28 9.16
C SER A 199 2.78 -9.94 9.12
N MET A 200 2.29 -10.46 10.25
CA MET A 200 0.99 -11.14 10.34
C MET A 200 -0.17 -10.26 9.86
N PHE A 201 -0.16 -8.98 10.24
CA PHE A 201 -1.24 -8.06 9.88
C PHE A 201 -1.07 -7.41 8.50
N ALA A 202 0.17 -7.25 8.00
CA ALA A 202 0.42 -6.68 6.68
C ALA A 202 0.15 -7.68 5.54
N LEU A 203 0.41 -8.98 5.77
CA LEU A 203 0.34 -10.02 4.75
C LEU A 203 -1.00 -10.08 4.00
N PRO A 204 -2.18 -10.07 4.66
CA PRO A 204 -3.46 -10.13 3.96
C PRO A 204 -3.64 -9.02 2.92
N LEU A 205 -3.27 -7.79 3.26
CA LEU A 205 -3.39 -6.64 2.37
C LEU A 205 -2.33 -6.66 1.28
N ALA A 206 -1.08 -6.95 1.64
CA ALA A 206 0.04 -7.05 0.70
C ALA A 206 -0.21 -8.13 -0.35
N ILE A 207 -0.65 -9.33 0.06
CA ILE A 207 -0.96 -10.44 -0.83
C ILE A 207 -2.10 -10.04 -1.78
N TYR A 208 -3.18 -9.46 -1.25
CA TYR A 208 -4.32 -9.03 -2.05
C TYR A 208 -3.94 -8.01 -3.11
N LEU A 209 -3.22 -6.95 -2.73
CA LEU A 209 -2.81 -5.89 -3.65
C LEU A 209 -1.83 -6.42 -4.70
N LEU A 210 -0.79 -7.14 -4.28
CA LEU A 210 0.19 -7.69 -5.21
C LEU A 210 -0.42 -8.72 -6.15
N HIS A 211 -1.35 -9.55 -5.67
CA HIS A 211 -2.11 -10.46 -6.53
C HIS A 211 -2.85 -9.68 -7.60
N ASN A 212 -3.63 -8.66 -7.22
CA ASN A 212 -4.38 -7.85 -8.17
C ASN A 212 -3.49 -7.18 -9.23
N PHE A 213 -2.28 -6.76 -8.88
CA PHE A 213 -1.31 -6.23 -9.84
C PHE A 213 -0.67 -7.34 -10.70
N MET A 214 -0.24 -8.44 -10.10
CA MET A 214 0.41 -9.55 -10.81
C MET A 214 -0.53 -10.25 -11.80
N SER A 215 -1.83 -10.35 -11.48
CA SER A 215 -2.86 -10.91 -12.37
C SER A 215 -3.17 -10.03 -13.58
N GLN A 216 -2.74 -8.76 -13.59
CA GLN A 216 -2.91 -7.86 -14.75
C GLN A 216 -1.82 -8.04 -15.81
N ILE A 217 -0.75 -8.80 -15.52
CA ILE A 217 0.30 -9.09 -16.50
C ILE A 217 -0.32 -9.96 -17.62
N PRO A 218 -0.17 -9.61 -18.91
CA PRO A 218 -0.70 -10.41 -20.01
C PRO A 218 -0.18 -11.86 -19.98
N ALA A 219 -1.09 -12.83 -20.11
CA ALA A 219 -0.75 -14.25 -20.07
C ALA A 219 0.28 -14.63 -21.15
N ASP A 220 0.19 -14.03 -22.34
CA ASP A 220 1.09 -14.24 -23.48
C ASP A 220 2.57 -14.08 -23.09
N ILE A 221 2.89 -13.14 -22.19
CA ILE A 221 4.28 -12.91 -21.72
C ILE A 221 4.76 -14.11 -20.90
N ILE A 222 3.91 -14.65 -20.04
CA ILE A 222 4.22 -15.77 -19.16
C ILE A 222 4.28 -17.08 -19.96
N GLU A 223 3.40 -17.24 -20.93
CA GLU A 223 3.39 -18.40 -21.84
C GLU A 223 4.60 -18.40 -22.76
N ALA A 224 4.97 -17.26 -23.35
CA ALA A 224 6.18 -17.13 -24.16
C ALA A 224 7.44 -17.51 -23.35
N ALA A 225 7.57 -17.00 -22.13
CA ALA A 225 8.69 -17.36 -21.26
C ALA A 225 8.72 -18.87 -20.92
N ARG A 226 7.54 -19.51 -20.78
CA ARG A 226 7.45 -20.95 -20.55
C ARG A 226 7.84 -21.75 -21.79
N VAL A 227 7.48 -21.29 -22.98
CA VAL A 227 7.92 -21.88 -24.27
C VAL A 227 9.43 -21.76 -24.43
N ASP A 228 10.04 -20.65 -23.97
CA ASP A 228 11.49 -20.44 -23.91
C ASP A 228 12.19 -21.27 -22.82
N GLY A 229 11.46 -22.13 -22.11
CA GLY A 229 12.01 -23.03 -21.09
C GLY A 229 12.33 -22.37 -19.76
N ALA A 230 11.83 -21.16 -19.49
CA ALA A 230 12.05 -20.49 -18.21
C ALA A 230 11.35 -21.24 -17.06
N SER A 231 12.09 -21.48 -15.98
CA SER A 231 11.54 -22.07 -14.76
C SER A 231 10.62 -21.06 -14.03
N ARG A 232 9.73 -21.56 -13.16
CA ARG A 232 8.81 -20.71 -12.39
C ARG A 232 9.52 -19.63 -11.58
N GLY A 233 10.70 -19.93 -11.03
CA GLY A 233 11.51 -18.96 -10.30
C GLY A 233 12.14 -17.92 -11.23
N GLN A 234 12.59 -18.32 -12.42
CA GLN A 234 13.10 -17.39 -13.43
C GLN A 234 12.00 -16.44 -13.91
N ILE A 235 10.81 -16.94 -14.19
CA ILE A 235 9.63 -16.12 -14.54
C ILE A 235 9.33 -15.13 -13.42
N PHE A 236 9.33 -15.57 -12.16
CA PHE A 236 9.12 -14.68 -11.02
C PHE A 236 10.17 -13.56 -10.96
N PHE A 237 11.47 -13.90 -10.85
CA PHE A 237 12.52 -12.89 -10.60
C PHE A 237 12.86 -12.02 -11.82
N ARG A 238 12.72 -12.55 -13.05
CA ARG A 238 13.14 -11.84 -14.27
C ARG A 238 12.00 -11.16 -15.02
N ILE A 239 10.75 -11.55 -14.80
CA ILE A 239 9.60 -11.03 -15.53
C ILE A 239 8.58 -10.41 -14.57
N VAL A 240 7.99 -11.21 -13.69
CA VAL A 240 6.88 -10.75 -12.84
C VAL A 240 7.33 -9.70 -11.83
N LEU A 241 8.45 -9.94 -11.13
CA LEU A 241 8.93 -9.04 -10.08
C LEU A 241 9.31 -7.65 -10.63
N PRO A 242 10.08 -7.50 -11.73
CA PRO A 242 10.35 -6.20 -12.33
C PRO A 242 9.09 -5.48 -12.83
N LEU A 243 8.15 -6.21 -13.45
CA LEU A 243 6.89 -5.63 -13.94
C LEU A 243 5.98 -5.17 -12.79
N THR A 244 6.13 -5.74 -11.60
CA THR A 244 5.36 -5.39 -10.40
C THR A 244 6.09 -4.45 -9.44
N MET A 245 7.31 -4.02 -9.76
CA MET A 245 8.06 -3.04 -8.96
C MET A 245 7.28 -1.76 -8.62
N PRO A 246 6.50 -1.15 -9.54
CA PRO A 246 5.71 0.03 -9.19
C PRO A 246 4.67 -0.25 -8.10
N ALA A 247 4.07 -1.45 -8.09
CA ALA A 247 3.12 -1.87 -7.06
C ALA A 247 3.82 -2.15 -5.72
N LEU A 248 4.98 -2.81 -5.77
CA LEU A 248 5.81 -3.03 -4.58
C LEU A 248 6.26 -1.71 -3.94
N ALA A 249 6.72 -0.77 -4.75
CA ALA A 249 7.14 0.57 -4.31
C ALA A 249 5.96 1.43 -3.81
N SER A 250 4.75 1.23 -4.36
CA SER A 250 3.56 1.93 -3.87
C SER A 250 3.04 1.36 -2.55
N PHE A 251 3.34 0.10 -2.23
CA PHE A 251 2.93 -0.54 -0.98
C PHE A 251 3.94 -0.31 0.16
N ALA A 252 5.23 -0.34 -0.18
CA ALA A 252 6.34 -0.13 0.76
C ALA A 252 6.41 1.32 1.27
#